data_AF-A0A839N8Z7-F1
#
_entry.id   AF-A0A839N8Z7-F1
#
_cell.length_a   1.000
_cell.length_b   1.000
_cell.length_c   1.000
_cell.angle_alpha   90.00
_cell.angle_beta   90.00
_cell.angle_gamma   90.00
#
_symmetry.space_group_name_H-M   'P 1'
#
loop_
_entity.id
_entity.type
_entity.pdbx_description
1 polymer ?
#
loop_
_entity_poly.entity_id
_entity_poly.type
_entity_poly.pdbx_seq_one_letter_code
_entity_poly.pdbx_strand_id
1 'polypeptide(L)'
;MWRLVEYAAACVAPAAILIGCERAVRAWIAPKRSATATPSPAPRDIARLSSDLTRLYTELDVLRSSKAAARVHRLRATTLAYDDVLEACCTALQVEHSIPEREWTTVERLEVEATLEEAGLRW
;
A
#
# COMPACT_ATOMS: atom_id res chain seq x y z
N MET A 1 -26.95 36.95 -4.18
CA MET A 1 -25.70 36.21 -4.45
C MET A 1 -25.08 35.56 -3.20
N TRP A 2 -25.20 36.14 -2.00
CA TRP A 2 -24.64 35.60 -0.74
C TRP A 2 -25.12 34.17 -0.37
N ARG A 3 -26.41 33.85 -0.57
CA ARG A 3 -26.98 32.54 -0.22
C ARG A 3 -26.48 31.36 -1.08
N LEU A 4 -26.02 31.62 -2.31
CA LEU A 4 -25.44 30.56 -3.16
C LEU A 4 -24.05 30.14 -2.67
N VAL A 5 -23.31 31.06 -2.05
CA VAL A 5 -21.99 30.80 -1.47
C VAL A 5 -22.10 29.93 -0.22
N GLU A 6 -23.12 30.16 0.62
CA GLU A 6 -23.40 29.34 1.81
C GLU A 6 -23.76 27.89 1.44
N TYR A 7 -24.58 27.70 0.40
CA TYR A 7 -24.93 26.36 -0.07
C TYR A 7 -23.74 25.62 -0.71
N ALA A 8 -22.94 26.32 -1.52
CA ALA A 8 -21.74 25.73 -2.10
C ALA A 8 -20.73 25.30 -1.02
N ALA A 9 -20.55 26.13 0.02
CA ALA A 9 -19.69 25.81 1.15
C ALA A 9 -20.22 24.61 1.96
N ALA A 10 -21.53 24.54 2.20
CA ALA A 10 -22.16 23.42 2.92
C ALA A 10 -22.02 22.08 2.18
N CYS A 11 -22.02 22.09 0.84
CA CYS A 11 -21.88 20.88 0.04
C CYS A 11 -20.42 20.39 -0.09
N VAL A 12 -19.45 21.30 -0.15
CA VAL A 12 -18.03 20.94 -0.36
C VAL A 12 -17.31 20.64 0.96
N ALA A 13 -17.74 21.24 2.07
CA ALA A 13 -17.13 21.06 3.38
C ALA A 13 -16.99 19.59 3.82
N PRO A 14 -18.03 18.73 3.76
CA PRO A 14 -17.88 17.35 4.22
C PRO A 14 -16.93 16.53 3.34
N ALA A 15 -16.91 16.77 2.03
CA ALA A 15 -15.97 16.10 1.12
C ALA A 15 -14.52 16.54 1.37
N ALA A 16 -14.29 17.83 1.60
CA ALA A 16 -12.97 18.37 1.90
C ALA A 16 -12.43 17.87 3.25
N ILE A 17 -13.30 17.73 4.26
CA ILE A 17 -12.94 17.19 5.58
C ILE A 17 -12.54 15.72 5.48
N LEU A 18 -13.27 14.90 4.69
CA LEU A 18 -12.92 13.50 4.48
C LEU A 18 -11.59 13.34 3.73
N ILE A 19 -11.37 14.12 2.67
CA ILE A 19 -10.09 14.12 1.94
C ILE A 19 -8.93 14.57 2.85
N GLY A 20 -9.18 15.58 3.68
CA GLY A 20 -8.21 16.07 4.67
C GLY A 20 -7.88 15.01 5.73
N CYS A 21 -8.89 14.32 6.26
CA CYS A 21 -8.71 13.24 7.23
C CYS A 21 -7.96 12.05 6.62
N GLU A 22 -8.30 11.64 5.40
CA GLU A 22 -7.58 10.55 4.72
C GLU A 22 -6.12 10.92 4.49
N ARG A 23 -5.83 12.17 4.09
CA ARG A 23 -4.45 12.64 3.92
C ARG A 23 -3.71 12.76 5.25
N ALA A 24 -4.36 13.23 6.31
CA ALA A 24 -3.77 13.33 7.64
C ALA A 24 -3.47 11.96 8.24
N VAL A 25 -4.40 11.00 8.08
CA VAL A 25 -4.22 9.61 8.50
C VAL A 25 -3.12 8.94 7.69
N ARG A 26 -3.07 9.13 6.37
CA ARG A 26 -1.95 8.66 5.56
C ARG A 26 -0.63 9.30 5.96
N ALA A 27 -0.59 10.59 6.29
CA ALA A 27 0.63 11.26 6.75
C ALA A 27 1.06 10.86 8.16
N TRP A 28 0.11 10.46 9.01
CA TRP A 28 0.38 9.94 10.36
C TRP A 28 0.80 8.47 10.35
N ILE A 29 0.28 7.67 9.42
CA ILE A 29 0.63 6.25 9.26
C ILE A 29 1.85 6.09 8.35
N ALA A 30 2.11 7.06 7.46
CA ALA A 30 3.33 7.08 6.66
C ALA A 30 4.53 7.07 7.61
N PRO A 31 5.32 5.98 7.65
CA PRO A 31 6.56 6.00 8.40
C PRO A 31 7.38 7.16 7.87
N LYS A 32 7.93 7.98 8.77
CA LYS A 32 8.84 9.08 8.44
C LYS A 32 9.86 8.55 7.42
N ARG A 33 9.67 8.88 6.13
CA ARG A 33 10.68 8.71 5.08
C ARG A 33 11.78 9.71 5.43
N SER A 34 12.60 9.33 6.41
CA SER A 34 13.86 9.98 6.67
C SER A 34 14.70 9.73 5.42
N ALA A 35 14.83 10.76 4.61
CA ALA A 35 15.79 10.86 3.51
C ALA A 35 17.21 10.91 4.09
N THR A 36 17.60 9.85 4.80
CA THR A 36 18.92 9.66 5.38
C THR A 36 19.39 8.34 4.81
N ALA A 37 20.41 8.40 3.96
CA ALA A 37 21.04 7.27 3.28
C ALA A 37 20.88 5.96 4.06
N THR A 38 20.02 5.07 3.56
CA THR A 38 19.65 3.82 4.23
C THR A 38 20.88 2.91 4.28
N PRO A 39 21.41 2.54 5.45
CA PRO A 39 22.34 1.41 5.52
C PRO A 39 21.59 0.16 5.04
N SER A 40 22.25 -0.66 4.20
CA SER A 40 21.70 -1.91 3.67
C SER A 40 20.91 -2.66 4.75
N PRO A 41 19.63 -3.01 4.51
CA PRO A 41 18.79 -3.60 5.54
C PRO A 41 19.38 -4.94 5.99
N ALA A 42 19.33 -5.19 7.30
CA ALA A 42 19.89 -6.39 7.86
C ALA A 42 19.14 -7.62 7.31
N PRO A 43 19.81 -8.78 7.14
CA PRO A 43 19.18 -10.01 6.64
C PRO A 43 17.91 -10.44 7.40
N ARG A 44 17.77 -10.01 8.66
CA ARG A 44 16.61 -10.29 9.52
C ARG A 44 15.35 -9.54 9.09
N ASP A 45 15.48 -8.41 8.40
CA ASP A 45 14.33 -7.62 7.95
C ASP A 45 13.72 -8.24 6.69
N ILE A 46 14.53 -8.79 5.78
CA ILE A 46 14.06 -9.48 4.57
C ILE A 46 13.23 -10.73 4.92
N ALA A 47 13.66 -11.52 5.90
CA ALA A 47 12.92 -12.71 6.34
C ALA A 47 11.55 -12.38 6.99
N ARG A 48 11.41 -11.19 7.58
CA ARG A 48 10.13 -10.71 8.09
C ARG A 48 9.23 -10.27 6.95
N LEU A 49 9.77 -9.52 6.00
CA LEU A 49 9.04 -9.07 4.82
C LEU A 49 8.52 -10.25 3.98
N SER A 50 9.34 -11.29 3.77
CA SER A 50 8.90 -12.51 3.08
C SER A 50 7.77 -13.21 3.83
N SER A 51 7.88 -13.35 5.15
CA SER A 51 6.79 -13.92 5.97
C SER A 51 5.52 -13.08 5.93
N ASP A 52 5.64 -11.76 5.89
CA ASP A 52 4.48 -10.86 5.77
C ASP A 52 3.83 -10.97 4.38
N LEU A 53 4.62 -11.14 3.30
CA LEU A 53 4.09 -11.43 1.95
C LEU A 53 3.29 -12.72 1.93
N THR A 54 3.86 -13.84 2.42
CA THR A 54 3.14 -15.13 2.45
C THR A 54 1.84 -15.02 3.26
N ARG A 55 1.87 -14.32 4.40
CA ARG A 55 0.67 -14.08 5.22
C ARG A 55 -0.39 -13.29 4.46
N LEU A 56 -0.01 -12.16 3.84
CA LEU A 56 -0.93 -11.29 3.11
C LEU A 56 -1.50 -11.96 1.86
N TYR A 57 -0.68 -12.73 1.14
CA TYR A 57 -1.12 -13.54 0.00
C TYR A 57 -2.22 -14.53 0.41
N THR A 58 -1.98 -15.25 1.50
CA THR A 58 -2.96 -16.19 2.06
C THR A 58 -4.24 -15.48 2.49
N GLU A 59 -4.13 -14.32 3.15
CA GLU A 59 -5.30 -13.53 3.55
C GLU A 59 -6.10 -13.03 2.34
N LEU A 60 -5.42 -12.59 1.27
CA LEU A 60 -6.07 -12.20 0.02
C LEU A 60 -6.84 -13.36 -0.60
N ASP A 61 -6.29 -14.57 -0.61
CA ASP A 61 -6.96 -15.75 -1.17
C ASP A 61 -8.22 -16.12 -0.37
N VAL A 62 -8.12 -16.09 0.96
CA VAL A 62 -9.28 -16.28 1.85
C VAL A 62 -10.34 -15.18 1.64
N LEU A 63 -9.93 -13.92 1.49
CA LEU A 63 -10.86 -12.81 1.25
C LEU A 63 -11.54 -12.90 -0.13
N ARG A 64 -10.85 -13.42 -1.15
CA ARG A 64 -11.41 -13.65 -2.49
C ARG A 64 -12.51 -14.71 -2.49
N SER A 65 -12.47 -15.68 -1.58
CA SER A 65 -13.52 -16.71 -1.44
C SER A 65 -14.61 -16.34 -0.42
N SER A 66 -14.36 -15.37 0.46
CA SER A 66 -15.30 -14.93 1.49
C SER A 66 -16.59 -14.32 0.92
N LYS A 67 -17.68 -14.38 1.70
CA LYS A 67 -18.98 -13.72 1.41
C LYS A 67 -19.34 -12.65 2.43
N ALA A 68 -18.38 -12.22 3.26
CA ALA A 68 -18.63 -11.23 4.30
C ALA A 68 -19.03 -9.85 3.71
N ALA A 69 -19.90 -9.12 4.41
CA ALA A 69 -20.42 -7.82 3.96
C ALA A 69 -19.32 -6.76 3.70
N ALA A 70 -18.21 -6.80 4.45
CA ALA A 70 -17.09 -5.87 4.31
C ALA A 70 -15.97 -6.40 3.38
N ARG A 71 -16.21 -7.46 2.60
CA ARG A 71 -15.19 -8.12 1.79
C ARG A 71 -14.46 -7.16 0.86
N VAL A 72 -15.18 -6.32 0.12
CA VAL A 72 -14.58 -5.44 -0.90
C VAL A 72 -13.59 -4.46 -0.26
N HIS A 73 -13.97 -3.86 0.87
CA HIS A 73 -13.09 -2.95 1.61
C HIS A 73 -11.87 -3.66 2.19
N ARG A 74 -12.06 -4.84 2.79
CA ARG A 74 -10.95 -5.62 3.34
C ARG A 74 -9.99 -6.06 2.23
N LEU A 75 -10.53 -6.57 1.12
CA LEU A 75 -9.73 -6.98 -0.03
C LEU A 75 -8.90 -5.80 -0.55
N ARG A 76 -9.50 -4.62 -0.73
CA ARG A 76 -8.75 -3.43 -1.17
C ARG A 76 -7.66 -3.03 -0.17
N ALA A 77 -7.97 -3.02 1.12
CA ALA A 77 -7.00 -2.66 2.16
C ALA A 77 -5.83 -3.66 2.22
N THR A 78 -6.12 -4.97 2.16
CA THR A 78 -5.10 -6.02 2.13
C THR A 78 -4.26 -5.96 0.85
N THR A 79 -4.86 -5.64 -0.30
CA THR A 79 -4.12 -5.44 -1.55
C THR A 79 -3.16 -4.24 -1.46
N LEU A 80 -3.59 -3.13 -0.86
CA LEU A 80 -2.69 -1.98 -0.66
C LEU A 80 -1.54 -2.32 0.29
N ALA A 81 -1.83 -3.02 1.39
CA ALA A 81 -0.79 -3.49 2.31
C ALA A 81 0.19 -4.46 1.63
N TYR A 82 -0.29 -5.28 0.70
CA TYR A 82 0.56 -6.16 -0.10
C TYR A 82 1.48 -5.37 -1.03
N ASP A 83 0.96 -4.35 -1.71
CA ASP A 83 1.75 -3.45 -2.58
C ASP A 83 2.84 -2.71 -1.78
N ASP A 84 2.51 -2.23 -0.57
CA ASP A 84 3.46 -1.58 0.33
C ASP A 84 4.61 -2.52 0.75
N VAL A 85 4.31 -3.80 1.01
CA VAL A 85 5.33 -4.80 1.37
C VAL A 85 6.19 -5.16 0.16
N LEU A 86 5.63 -5.25 -1.05
CA LEU A 86 6.41 -5.44 -2.28
C LEU A 86 7.39 -4.28 -2.49
N GLU A 87 6.96 -3.03 -2.29
CA GLU A 87 7.84 -1.86 -2.36
C GLU A 87 8.97 -1.93 -1.32
N ALA A 88 8.65 -2.34 -0.09
CA ALA A 88 9.64 -2.52 0.97
C ALA A 88 10.66 -3.62 0.61
N CYS A 89 10.22 -4.72 -0.01
CA CYS A 89 11.10 -5.77 -0.52
C CYS A 89 12.03 -5.26 -1.64
N CYS A 90 11.50 -4.50 -2.61
CA CYS A 90 12.30 -3.90 -3.68
C CYS A 90 13.39 -2.98 -3.10
N THR A 91 13.00 -2.14 -2.14
CA THR A 91 13.93 -1.25 -1.44
C THR A 91 14.99 -2.05 -0.67
N ALA A 92 14.58 -3.15 -0.02
CA ALA A 92 15.49 -3.94 0.80
C ALA A 92 16.51 -4.74 -0.01
N LEU A 93 16.09 -5.27 -1.17
CA LEU A 93 16.96 -5.98 -2.10
C LEU A 93 17.66 -5.05 -3.10
N GLN A 94 17.44 -3.74 -3.01
CA GLN A 94 18.00 -2.72 -3.90
C GLN A 94 17.68 -3.01 -5.39
N VAL A 95 16.47 -3.52 -5.63
CA VAL A 95 15.97 -3.76 -6.98
C VAL A 95 15.46 -2.45 -7.54
N GLU A 96 16.02 -2.04 -8.68
CA GLU A 96 15.57 -0.85 -9.40
C GLU A 96 14.23 -1.17 -10.08
N HIS A 97 13.12 -0.76 -9.47
CA HIS A 97 11.79 -0.89 -10.06
C HIS A 97 11.07 0.45 -10.01
N SER A 98 10.45 0.85 -11.11
CA SER A 98 9.67 2.09 -11.16
C SER A 98 8.35 1.91 -10.40
N ILE A 99 8.26 2.43 -9.18
CA ILE A 99 7.03 2.41 -8.39
C ILE A 99 6.02 3.37 -9.05
N PRO A 100 4.87 2.87 -9.53
CA PRO A 100 3.86 3.73 -10.15
C PRO A 100 3.19 4.64 -9.11
N GLU A 101 2.82 5.85 -9.50
CA GLU A 101 2.08 6.80 -8.64
C GLU A 101 0.60 6.40 -8.40
N ARG A 102 0.15 5.30 -9.05
CA ARG A 102 -1.21 4.76 -8.99
C ARG A 102 -1.21 3.36 -8.36
N GLU A 103 -2.40 2.86 -8.03
CA GLU A 103 -2.58 1.45 -7.64
C GLU A 103 -2.00 0.52 -8.71
N TRP A 104 -1.29 -0.51 -8.26
CA TRP A 104 -0.62 -1.45 -9.15
C TRP A 104 -1.66 -2.32 -9.83
N THR A 105 -1.45 -2.57 -11.12
CA THR A 105 -2.19 -3.60 -11.84
C THR A 105 -1.74 -4.98 -11.37
N THR A 106 -2.56 -5.99 -11.64
CA THR A 106 -2.19 -7.38 -11.35
C THR A 106 -0.93 -7.80 -12.10
N VAL A 107 -0.71 -7.30 -13.32
CA VAL A 107 0.47 -7.64 -14.12
C VAL A 107 1.73 -7.01 -13.52
N GLU A 108 1.69 -5.72 -13.17
CA GLU A 108 2.81 -5.03 -12.53
C GLU A 108 3.23 -5.71 -11.22
N ARG A 109 2.26 -6.16 -10.39
CA ARG A 109 2.58 -6.95 -9.18
C ARG A 109 3.34 -8.24 -9.51
N LEU A 110 2.86 -9.00 -10.49
CA LEU A 110 3.49 -10.27 -10.88
C LEU A 110 4.91 -10.05 -11.43
N GLU A 111 5.13 -8.99 -12.19
CA GLU A 111 6.46 -8.62 -12.70
C GLU A 111 7.41 -8.27 -11.54
N VAL A 112 6.93 -7.52 -10.54
CA VAL A 112 7.71 -7.21 -9.34
C VAL A 112 8.00 -8.47 -8.52
N GLU A 113 7.00 -9.33 -8.31
CA GLU A 113 7.19 -10.62 -7.61
C GLU A 113 8.27 -11.46 -8.29
N ALA A 114 8.22 -11.60 -9.61
CA ALA A 114 9.24 -12.32 -10.37
C ALA A 114 10.64 -11.68 -10.22
N THR A 115 10.71 -10.35 -10.29
CA THR A 115 11.98 -9.62 -10.12
C THR A 115 12.55 -9.82 -8.71
N LEU A 116 11.70 -9.85 -7.69
CA LEU A 116 12.11 -10.12 -6.31
C LEU A 116 12.59 -11.55 -6.11
N GLU A 117 11.95 -12.53 -6.75
CA GLU A 117 12.40 -13.92 -6.75
C GLU A 117 13.78 -14.08 -7.41
N GLU A 118 14.00 -13.42 -8.55
CA GLU A 118 15.30 -13.37 -9.23
C GLU A 118 16.39 -12.71 -8.36
N ALA A 119 16.01 -11.69 -7.59
CA ALA A 119 16.89 -11.05 -6.61
C ALA A 119 17.14 -11.89 -5.34
N GLY A 120 16.51 -13.08 -5.24
CA GLY A 120 16.75 -14.05 -4.19
C GLY A 120 15.73 -14.05 -3.05
N LEU A 121 14.62 -13.31 -3.18
CA LEU A 121 13.50 -13.41 -2.24
C LEU A 121 12.82 -14.78 -2.39
N ARG A 122 12.52 -15.45 -1.27
CA ARG A 122 11.76 -16.71 -1.26
C ARG A 122 10.66 -16.65 -0.22
N TRP A 123 9.45 -17.04 -0.57
CA TRP A 123 8.24 -16.92 0.25
C TRP A 123 7.16 -17.94 -0.13
#